data_AF-A0A3N5V1I0-F1
#
_entry.id   AF-A0A3N5V1I0-F1
#
_cell.length_a   1.000
_cell.length_b   1.000
_cell.length_c   1.000
_cell.angle_alpha   90.00
_cell.angle_beta   90.00
_cell.angle_gamma   90.00
#
_symmetry.space_group_name_H-M   'P 1'
#
loop_
_entity.id
_entity.type
_entity.pdbx_description
1 polymer ?
#
loop_
_entity_poly.entity_id
_entity_poly.type
_entity_poly.pdbx_seq_one_letter_code
_entity_poly.pdbx_strand_id
1 'polypeptide(L)'
;MRKQRIVTQIGSLPYDDVDAAVEYSLRHDIPFLPELPKLGDAMLEYAKRPGQLSCLRAFQERTAGHDVVKVQCIGPATLILSGYSEDDAITMACQHIAAILDGLRVGKVILFLDEPALGQVGFDYRQLWSPLFESFDVTRGVHVCGNMNWDDLFRYDIEIISHDASQYDITKYPAYRNGKRIAWGVQNRQDVRDFQEGDLLTLPCGMGPKFYTPDDCETSLKRLFEISSSLCCAGTQCVPPHIQN
;
A
#
# COMPACT_ATOMS: atom_id res chain seq x y z
N MET A 1 10.74 15.89 19.01
CA MET A 1 10.24 15.83 17.61
C MET A 1 9.24 14.68 17.53
N ARG A 2 8.02 14.89 17.03
CA ARG A 2 7.10 13.76 16.76
C ARG A 2 7.71 12.93 15.63
N LYS A 3 7.89 11.63 15.83
CA LYS A 3 8.33 10.70 14.79
C LYS A 3 7.31 10.78 13.64
N GLN A 4 7.75 11.11 12.42
CA GLN A 4 6.87 11.07 11.25
C GLN A 4 6.42 9.64 11.01
N ARG A 5 5.11 9.41 10.99
CA ARG A 5 4.53 8.07 10.78
C ARG A 5 4.33 7.84 9.28
N ILE A 6 5.36 7.30 8.62
CA ILE A 6 5.36 7.17 7.15
C ILE A 6 5.68 5.75 6.66
N VAL A 7 6.26 4.89 7.50
CA VAL A 7 6.64 3.53 7.11
C VAL A 7 5.45 2.57 7.23
N THR A 8 5.11 1.91 6.13
CA THR A 8 4.08 0.85 5.98
C THR A 8 4.62 -0.26 5.05
N GLN A 9 3.79 -1.24 4.67
CA GLN A 9 4.19 -2.32 3.77
C GLN A 9 3.05 -2.84 2.86
N ILE A 10 3.44 -3.57 1.81
CA ILE A 10 2.57 -4.47 1.03
C ILE A 10 2.29 -5.78 1.81
N GLY A 11 1.06 -6.27 1.76
CA GLY A 11 0.51 -7.25 2.69
C GLY A 11 1.10 -8.65 2.57
N SER A 12 1.47 -9.11 1.37
CA SER A 12 2.04 -10.45 1.18
C SER A 12 3.37 -10.60 1.93
N LEU A 13 3.44 -11.53 2.88
CA LEU A 13 4.65 -11.84 3.67
C LEU A 13 5.04 -13.33 3.61
N PRO A 14 6.31 -13.69 3.93
CA PRO A 14 6.80 -15.05 3.84
C PRO A 14 6.61 -15.87 5.14
N TYR A 15 5.75 -15.41 6.06
CA TYR A 15 5.44 -16.10 7.31
C TYR A 15 4.39 -17.21 7.11
N ASP A 16 4.44 -18.20 7.98
CA ASP A 16 3.42 -19.23 8.21
C ASP A 16 2.85 -19.16 9.65
N ASP A 17 3.40 -18.27 10.47
CA ASP A 17 2.92 -17.95 11.82
C ASP A 17 2.19 -16.60 11.81
N VAL A 18 0.91 -16.63 12.22
CA VAL A 18 0.02 -15.46 12.22
C VAL A 18 0.49 -14.41 13.22
N ASP A 19 0.91 -14.81 14.41
CA ASP A 19 1.29 -13.88 15.48
C ASP A 19 2.60 -13.16 15.13
N ALA A 20 3.57 -13.90 14.57
CA ALA A 20 4.83 -13.33 14.08
C ALA A 20 4.60 -12.32 12.95
N ALA A 21 3.71 -12.63 12.00
CA ALA A 21 3.38 -11.72 10.91
C ALA A 21 2.69 -10.44 11.40
N VAL A 22 1.74 -10.55 12.33
CA VAL A 22 1.06 -9.39 12.91
C VAL A 22 2.01 -8.57 13.78
N GLU A 23 2.91 -9.20 14.55
CA GLU A 23 3.94 -8.49 15.31
C GLU A 23 4.90 -7.72 14.40
N TYR A 24 5.33 -8.32 13.28
CA TYR A 24 6.11 -7.63 12.27
C TYR A 24 5.39 -6.39 11.73
N SER A 25 4.10 -6.52 11.41
CA SER A 25 3.28 -5.41 10.95
C SER A 25 3.19 -4.26 11.96
N LEU A 26 2.93 -4.58 13.23
CA LEU A 26 2.78 -3.58 14.30
C LEU A 26 4.06 -2.77 14.59
N ARG A 27 5.22 -3.23 14.13
CA ARG A 27 6.49 -2.49 14.24
C ARG A 27 6.66 -1.39 13.19
N HIS A 28 5.78 -1.33 12.19
CA HIS A 28 5.71 -0.23 11.22
C HIS A 28 5.04 0.99 11.84
N ASP A 29 5.29 2.18 11.29
CA ASP A 29 4.63 3.40 11.81
C ASP A 29 3.12 3.38 11.55
N ILE A 30 2.72 2.78 10.42
CA ILE A 30 1.35 2.47 10.05
C ILE A 30 1.26 0.94 9.89
N PRO A 31 0.68 0.23 10.87
CA PRO A 31 0.49 -1.21 10.76
C PRO A 31 -0.38 -1.55 9.54
N PHE A 32 -0.04 -2.63 8.87
CA PHE A 32 -0.74 -3.11 7.68
C PHE A 32 -1.29 -4.53 7.87
N LEU A 33 -2.45 -4.86 7.30
CA LEU A 33 -2.99 -6.22 7.37
C LEU A 33 -2.09 -7.18 6.58
N PRO A 34 -1.45 -8.18 7.23
CA PRO A 34 -0.65 -9.17 6.52
C PRO A 34 -1.51 -10.17 5.76
N GLU A 35 -0.99 -10.64 4.64
CA GLU A 35 -1.51 -11.74 3.83
C GLU A 35 -0.43 -12.82 3.79
N LEU A 36 -0.76 -14.05 4.17
CA LEU A 36 0.18 -15.17 4.23
C LEU A 36 -0.08 -16.18 3.09
N PRO A 37 0.58 -16.07 1.92
CA PRO A 37 0.37 -17.01 0.81
C PRO A 37 0.63 -18.48 1.18
N LYS A 38 1.51 -18.75 2.15
CA LYS A 38 1.74 -20.11 2.68
C LYS A 38 0.49 -20.72 3.34
N LEU A 39 -0.42 -19.88 3.83
CA LEU A 39 -1.69 -20.26 4.45
C LEU A 39 -2.89 -20.08 3.50
N GLY A 40 -2.63 -19.78 2.23
CA GLY A 40 -3.66 -19.64 1.19
C GLY A 40 -4.15 -18.21 0.97
N ASP A 41 -3.53 -17.20 1.56
CA ASP A 41 -3.90 -15.79 1.33
C ASP A 41 -3.24 -15.22 0.06
N ALA A 42 -3.07 -16.03 -0.98
CA ALA A 42 -2.66 -15.51 -2.28
C ALA A 42 -3.79 -14.65 -2.86
N MET A 43 -3.45 -13.61 -3.62
CA MET A 43 -4.37 -12.57 -4.10
C MET A 43 -5.70 -13.09 -4.69
N LEU A 44 -5.63 -14.03 -5.63
CA LEU A 44 -6.82 -14.63 -6.25
C LEU A 44 -7.58 -15.59 -5.33
N GLU A 45 -6.92 -16.13 -4.30
CA GLU A 45 -7.49 -17.12 -3.40
C GLU A 45 -8.21 -16.48 -2.20
N TYR A 46 -7.69 -15.36 -1.66
CA TYR A 46 -8.41 -14.63 -0.61
C TYR A 46 -9.64 -13.92 -1.16
N ALA A 47 -9.62 -13.49 -2.44
CA ALA A 47 -10.73 -12.78 -3.05
C ALA A 47 -12.00 -13.65 -3.14
N LYS A 48 -11.82 -14.97 -3.24
CA LYS A 48 -12.90 -15.97 -3.24
C LYS A 48 -13.46 -16.26 -1.84
N ARG A 49 -12.80 -15.80 -0.78
CA ARG A 49 -13.11 -16.12 0.62
C ARG A 49 -13.10 -14.87 1.51
N PRO A 50 -14.05 -13.93 1.31
CA PRO A 50 -14.17 -12.72 2.13
C PRO A 50 -14.15 -13.03 3.63
N GLY A 51 -13.37 -12.26 4.40
CA GLY A 51 -13.28 -12.39 5.85
C GLY A 51 -12.45 -13.58 6.38
N GLN A 52 -11.82 -14.37 5.50
CA GLN A 52 -11.06 -15.56 5.89
C GLN A 52 -9.53 -15.38 5.77
N LEU A 53 -9.05 -14.14 5.65
CA LEU A 53 -7.60 -13.86 5.68
C LEU A 53 -7.01 -14.34 7.01
N SER A 54 -5.89 -15.06 6.92
CA SER A 54 -5.29 -15.74 8.08
C SER A 54 -4.98 -14.81 9.25
N CYS A 55 -4.54 -13.59 8.94
CA CYS A 55 -4.17 -12.59 9.96
C CYS A 55 -5.33 -11.65 10.38
N LEU A 56 -6.51 -11.72 9.76
CA LEU A 56 -7.55 -10.69 9.91
C LEU A 56 -7.96 -10.49 11.36
N ARG A 57 -8.35 -11.56 12.06
CA ARG A 57 -8.83 -11.48 13.44
C ARG A 57 -7.75 -10.97 14.39
N ALA A 58 -6.55 -11.57 14.33
CA ALA A 58 -5.43 -11.16 15.19
C ALA A 58 -5.04 -9.70 14.93
N PHE A 59 -5.04 -9.26 13.67
CA PHE A 59 -4.76 -7.88 13.30
C PHE A 59 -5.82 -6.92 13.87
N GLN A 60 -7.12 -7.23 13.72
CA GLN A 60 -8.21 -6.42 14.26
C GLN A 60 -8.16 -6.29 15.79
N GLU A 61 -7.88 -7.39 16.49
CA GLU A 61 -7.76 -7.40 17.95
C GLU A 61 -6.56 -6.56 18.41
N ARG A 62 -5.40 -6.70 17.76
CA ARG A 62 -4.16 -6.03 18.17
C ARG A 62 -4.02 -4.59 17.70
N THR A 63 -4.78 -4.19 16.67
CA THR A 63 -4.82 -2.80 16.19
C THR A 63 -5.95 -1.98 16.80
N ALA A 64 -6.81 -2.56 17.62
CA ALA A 64 -7.87 -1.81 18.30
C ALA A 64 -7.32 -0.58 19.05
N GLY A 65 -7.87 0.59 18.77
CA GLY A 65 -7.43 1.87 19.32
C GLY A 65 -6.24 2.52 18.60
N HIS A 66 -5.71 1.93 17.53
CA HIS A 66 -4.71 2.59 16.69
C HIS A 66 -5.34 3.74 15.90
N ASP A 67 -4.53 4.78 15.68
CA ASP A 67 -4.93 5.99 14.96
C ASP A 67 -5.16 5.70 13.46
N VAL A 68 -4.24 4.96 12.85
CA VAL A 68 -4.32 4.60 11.44
C VAL A 68 -3.76 3.20 11.20
N VAL A 69 -4.40 2.45 10.32
CA VAL A 69 -3.88 1.20 9.76
C VAL A 69 -4.02 1.20 8.24
N LYS A 70 -3.25 0.35 7.58
CA LYS A 70 -3.36 0.09 6.15
C LYS A 70 -3.93 -1.30 5.91
N VAL A 71 -4.81 -1.43 4.94
CA VAL A 71 -5.30 -2.71 4.43
C VAL A 71 -5.21 -2.71 2.90
N GLN A 72 -5.38 -3.87 2.28
CA GLN A 72 -5.40 -3.98 0.83
C GLN A 72 -6.44 -4.99 0.36
N CYS A 73 -6.80 -4.89 -0.91
CA CYS A 73 -7.66 -5.82 -1.60
C CYS A 73 -7.21 -5.90 -3.06
N ILE A 74 -7.41 -7.04 -3.72
CA ILE A 74 -7.24 -7.11 -5.17
C ILE A 74 -8.23 -6.14 -5.83
N GLY A 75 -7.76 -5.37 -6.81
CA GLY A 75 -8.64 -4.47 -7.54
C GLY A 75 -9.43 -5.18 -8.66
N PRO A 76 -10.57 -4.59 -9.07
CA PRO A 76 -11.46 -5.19 -10.06
C PRO A 76 -10.81 -5.35 -11.44
N ALA A 77 -9.87 -4.48 -11.85
CA ALA A 77 -9.25 -4.60 -13.17
C ALA A 77 -8.39 -5.88 -13.28
N THR A 78 -7.68 -6.21 -12.20
CA THR A 78 -6.89 -7.45 -12.08
C THR A 78 -7.79 -8.68 -12.00
N LEU A 79 -8.94 -8.62 -11.32
CA LEU A 79 -9.93 -9.69 -11.33
C LEU A 79 -10.49 -9.91 -12.75
N ILE A 80 -10.86 -8.85 -13.48
CA ILE A 80 -11.38 -8.97 -14.85
C ILE A 80 -10.35 -9.65 -15.77
N LEU A 81 -9.08 -9.23 -15.70
CA LEU A 81 -8.01 -9.88 -16.47
C LEU A 81 -7.75 -11.33 -16.07
N SER A 82 -8.14 -11.72 -14.86
CA SER A 82 -8.07 -13.10 -14.38
C SER A 82 -9.28 -13.94 -14.81
N GLY A 83 -10.20 -13.37 -15.61
CA GLY A 83 -11.32 -14.07 -16.24
C GLY A 83 -12.68 -13.88 -15.57
N TYR A 84 -12.80 -12.95 -14.62
CA TYR A 84 -14.06 -12.61 -13.98
C TYR A 84 -14.86 -11.59 -14.81
N SER A 85 -16.19 -11.63 -14.71
CA SER A 85 -17.02 -10.56 -15.27
C SER A 85 -16.81 -9.25 -14.49
N GLU A 86 -17.20 -8.12 -15.07
CA GLU A 86 -17.12 -6.82 -14.40
C GLU A 86 -17.94 -6.81 -13.09
N ASP A 87 -19.19 -7.30 -13.15
CA ASP A 87 -20.08 -7.37 -11.99
C ASP A 87 -19.52 -8.27 -10.88
N ASP A 88 -18.95 -9.43 -11.24
CA ASP A 88 -18.33 -10.35 -10.28
C ASP A 88 -17.08 -9.71 -9.66
N ALA A 89 -16.24 -9.06 -10.46
CA ALA A 89 -15.01 -8.43 -9.99
C ALA A 89 -15.29 -7.32 -8.97
N ILE A 90 -16.27 -6.46 -9.25
CA ILE A 90 -16.72 -5.41 -8.32
C ILE A 90 -17.32 -6.04 -7.07
N THR A 91 -18.21 -7.02 -7.22
CA THR A 91 -18.88 -7.68 -6.09
C THR A 91 -17.88 -8.36 -5.16
N MET A 92 -16.91 -9.10 -5.71
CA MET A 92 -15.87 -9.78 -4.94
C MET A 92 -15.01 -8.78 -4.15
N ALA A 93 -14.56 -7.71 -4.81
CA ALA A 93 -13.78 -6.66 -4.15
C ALA A 93 -14.59 -5.99 -3.02
N CYS A 94 -15.85 -5.60 -3.29
CA CYS A 94 -16.76 -5.02 -2.30
C CYS A 94 -16.93 -5.92 -1.07
N GLN A 95 -17.26 -7.20 -1.29
CA GLN A 95 -17.48 -8.16 -0.20
C GLN A 95 -16.22 -8.37 0.63
N HIS A 96 -15.06 -8.45 -0.02
CA HIS A 96 -13.79 -8.62 0.66
C HIS A 96 -13.42 -7.38 1.50
N ILE A 97 -13.55 -6.18 0.93
CA ILE A 97 -13.31 -4.92 1.65
C ILE A 97 -14.25 -4.80 2.84
N ALA A 98 -15.56 -5.03 2.64
CA ALA A 98 -16.54 -4.98 3.71
C ALA A 98 -16.16 -5.94 4.86
N ALA A 99 -15.72 -7.17 4.54
CA ALA A 99 -15.31 -8.15 5.53
C ALA A 99 -14.00 -7.79 6.26
N ILE A 100 -13.06 -7.10 5.61
CA ILE A 100 -11.86 -6.58 6.28
C ILE A 100 -12.22 -5.46 7.26
N LEU A 101 -13.07 -4.53 6.81
CA LEU A 101 -13.45 -3.35 7.57
C LEU A 101 -14.36 -3.71 8.75
N ASP A 102 -15.19 -4.74 8.61
CA ASP A 102 -16.03 -5.25 9.69
C ASP A 102 -15.16 -5.76 10.85
N GLY A 103 -15.28 -5.10 12.02
CA GLY A 103 -14.49 -5.42 13.22
C GLY A 103 -13.21 -4.60 13.41
N LEU A 104 -12.77 -3.80 12.43
CA LEU A 104 -11.67 -2.86 12.62
C LEU A 104 -12.12 -1.68 13.51
N ARG A 105 -11.42 -1.47 14.62
CA ARG A 105 -11.70 -0.42 15.62
C ARG A 105 -10.53 0.56 15.69
N VAL A 106 -10.35 1.34 14.64
CA VAL A 106 -9.24 2.27 14.42
C VAL A 106 -9.75 3.67 14.06
N GLY A 107 -8.91 4.70 14.16
CA GLY A 107 -9.28 6.07 13.80
C GLY A 107 -9.50 6.26 12.30
N LYS A 108 -8.57 5.78 11.47
CA LYS A 108 -8.63 5.84 10.01
C LYS A 108 -8.09 4.56 9.37
N VAL A 109 -8.65 4.19 8.22
CA VAL A 109 -8.12 3.12 7.38
C VAL A 109 -7.57 3.70 6.08
N ILE A 110 -6.38 3.27 5.68
CA ILE A 110 -5.86 3.44 4.33
C ILE A 110 -6.12 2.14 3.58
N LEU A 111 -6.96 2.18 2.55
CA LEU A 111 -7.25 1.02 1.71
C LEU A 111 -6.50 1.15 0.39
N PHE A 112 -5.66 0.18 0.07
CA PHE A 112 -5.09 0.06 -1.27
C PHE A 112 -5.86 -0.97 -2.10
N LEU A 113 -6.24 -0.60 -3.32
CA LEU A 113 -6.55 -1.58 -4.36
C LEU A 113 -5.24 -1.97 -5.06
N ASP A 114 -4.90 -3.25 -4.97
CA ASP A 114 -3.73 -3.81 -5.63
C ASP A 114 -4.12 -4.19 -7.06
N GLU A 115 -3.54 -3.46 -8.02
CA GLU A 115 -3.83 -3.58 -9.45
C GLU A 115 -2.55 -3.87 -10.26
N PRO A 116 -1.87 -5.01 -10.03
CA PRO A 116 -0.64 -5.35 -10.76
C PRO A 116 -0.87 -5.49 -12.27
N ALA A 117 -2.10 -5.79 -12.69
CA ALA A 117 -2.43 -5.98 -14.09
C ALA A 117 -2.89 -4.69 -14.79
N LEU A 118 -2.96 -3.54 -14.09
CA LEU A 118 -3.53 -2.30 -14.62
C LEU A 118 -2.85 -1.80 -15.90
N GLY A 119 -1.54 -1.97 -16.03
CA GLY A 119 -0.80 -1.57 -17.23
C GLY A 119 -1.15 -2.37 -18.48
N GLN A 120 -1.87 -3.49 -18.34
CA GLN A 120 -2.17 -4.41 -19.43
C GLN A 120 -3.61 -4.29 -19.94
N VAL A 121 -4.47 -3.55 -19.23
CA VAL A 121 -5.88 -3.48 -19.59
C VAL A 121 -6.15 -2.33 -20.56
N GLY A 122 -7.07 -2.58 -21.49
CA GLY A 122 -7.41 -1.66 -22.58
C GLY A 122 -8.72 -0.90 -22.36
N PHE A 123 -9.31 -0.98 -21.17
CA PHE A 123 -10.60 -0.36 -20.83
C PHE A 123 -10.47 0.71 -19.73
N ASP A 124 -11.50 1.56 -19.62
CA ASP A 124 -11.52 2.67 -18.67
C ASP A 124 -11.85 2.20 -17.24
N TYR A 125 -10.86 2.25 -16.34
CA TYR A 125 -11.01 1.82 -14.95
C TYR A 125 -11.85 2.77 -14.10
N ARG A 126 -12.17 3.98 -14.58
CA ARG A 126 -12.87 5.00 -13.77
C ARG A 126 -14.22 4.49 -13.27
N GLN A 127 -14.88 3.70 -14.11
CA GLN A 127 -16.19 3.15 -13.80
C GLN A 127 -16.12 2.04 -12.74
N LEU A 128 -14.97 1.36 -12.61
CA LEU A 128 -14.81 0.23 -11.70
C LEU A 128 -14.57 0.65 -10.25
N TRP A 129 -13.75 1.68 -10.03
CA TRP A 129 -13.33 2.05 -8.67
C TRP A 129 -14.27 3.05 -7.99
N SER A 130 -14.98 3.89 -8.76
CA SER A 130 -15.87 4.90 -8.17
C SER A 130 -16.92 4.28 -7.24
N PRO A 131 -17.65 3.22 -7.64
CA PRO A 131 -18.62 2.57 -6.74
C PRO A 131 -17.99 1.96 -5.49
N LEU A 132 -16.79 1.39 -5.63
CA LEU A 132 -16.04 0.81 -4.50
C LEU A 132 -15.69 1.89 -3.48
N PHE A 133 -15.06 2.97 -3.92
CA PHE A 133 -14.59 4.03 -3.02
C PHE A 133 -15.71 4.88 -2.43
N GLU A 134 -16.84 5.05 -3.13
CA GLU A 134 -18.02 5.72 -2.56
C GLU A 134 -18.71 4.89 -1.46
N SER A 135 -18.49 3.58 -1.45
CA SER A 135 -19.12 2.66 -0.49
C SER A 135 -18.42 2.61 0.88
N PHE A 136 -17.18 3.12 0.99
CA PHE A 136 -16.36 2.95 2.19
C PHE A 136 -15.69 4.26 2.62
N ASP A 137 -15.78 4.60 3.91
CA ASP A 137 -15.07 5.74 4.51
C ASP A 137 -13.60 5.37 4.79
N VAL A 138 -12.78 5.46 3.74
CA VAL A 138 -11.35 5.10 3.77
C VAL A 138 -10.49 6.12 3.04
N THR A 139 -9.21 6.17 3.38
CA THR A 139 -8.22 6.84 2.52
C THR A 139 -7.95 5.98 1.30
N ARG A 140 -8.21 6.50 0.10
CA ARG A 140 -8.28 5.73 -1.14
C ARG A 140 -6.91 5.62 -1.78
N GLY A 141 -6.34 4.43 -1.80
CA GLY A 141 -5.04 4.12 -2.39
C GLY A 141 -5.14 3.15 -3.56
N VAL A 142 -4.23 3.27 -4.52
CA VAL A 142 -4.03 2.25 -5.56
C VAL A 142 -2.56 1.89 -5.60
N HIS A 143 -2.26 0.59 -5.62
CA HIS A 143 -0.91 0.07 -5.78
C HIS A 143 -0.76 -0.58 -7.15
N VAL A 144 0.27 -0.15 -7.89
CA VAL A 144 0.65 -0.74 -9.17
C VAL A 144 2.16 -0.97 -9.16
N CYS A 145 2.59 -2.21 -9.38
CA CYS A 145 4.02 -2.55 -9.43
C CYS A 145 4.57 -2.71 -10.86
N GLY A 146 3.71 -2.60 -11.89
CA GLY A 146 4.09 -2.74 -13.30
C GLY A 146 4.15 -1.41 -14.07
N ASN A 147 4.78 -1.43 -15.25
CA ASN A 147 4.83 -0.29 -16.14
C ASN A 147 3.43 0.08 -16.65
N MET A 148 3.07 1.36 -16.59
CA MET A 148 1.83 1.88 -17.14
C MET A 148 1.93 3.37 -17.48
N ASN A 149 0.87 3.92 -18.06
CA ASN A 149 0.71 5.36 -18.21
C ASN A 149 0.25 6.00 -16.89
N TRP A 150 1.20 6.46 -16.06
CA TRP A 150 0.90 7.04 -14.74
C TRP A 150 0.05 8.33 -14.79
N ASP A 151 0.07 9.04 -15.92
CA ASP A 151 -0.76 10.22 -16.19
C ASP A 151 -2.26 9.93 -15.99
N ASP A 152 -2.66 8.69 -16.25
CA ASP A 152 -4.03 8.25 -16.03
C ASP A 152 -4.30 8.23 -14.52
N LEU A 153 -3.50 7.49 -13.72
CA LEU A 153 -3.65 7.37 -12.25
C LEU A 153 -3.73 8.73 -11.54
N PHE A 154 -2.93 9.71 -11.94
CA PHE A 154 -2.95 11.05 -11.34
C PHE A 154 -4.28 11.78 -11.52
N ARG A 155 -5.06 11.44 -12.55
CA ARG A 155 -6.36 12.07 -12.84
C ARG A 155 -7.54 11.39 -12.16
N TYR A 156 -7.36 10.23 -11.52
CA TYR A 156 -8.43 9.53 -10.82
C TYR A 156 -8.73 10.13 -9.45
N ASP A 157 -9.94 9.88 -8.95
CA ASP A 157 -10.36 10.25 -7.59
C ASP A 157 -9.85 9.26 -6.54
N ILE A 158 -8.53 9.16 -6.46
CA ILE A 158 -7.77 8.47 -5.41
C ILE A 158 -6.98 9.50 -4.61
N GLU A 159 -6.41 9.12 -3.48
CA GLU A 159 -5.61 10.01 -2.62
C GLU A 159 -4.14 9.62 -2.59
N ILE A 160 -3.84 8.33 -2.72
CA ILE A 160 -2.47 7.80 -2.62
C ILE A 160 -2.15 6.88 -3.80
N ILE A 161 -1.02 7.11 -4.47
CA ILE A 161 -0.48 6.20 -5.49
C ILE A 161 0.72 5.47 -4.91
N SER A 162 0.67 4.15 -4.86
CA SER A 162 1.77 3.27 -4.48
C SER A 162 2.41 2.66 -5.72
N HIS A 163 3.73 2.75 -5.84
CA HIS A 163 4.45 2.26 -7.02
C HIS A 163 5.85 1.74 -6.67
N ASP A 164 6.42 0.93 -7.56
CA ASP A 164 7.84 0.56 -7.54
C ASP A 164 8.71 1.74 -8.01
N ALA A 165 9.17 2.56 -7.06
CA ALA A 165 10.03 3.71 -7.32
C ALA A 165 11.48 3.32 -7.69
N SER A 166 11.87 2.07 -7.45
CA SER A 166 13.17 1.55 -7.87
C SER A 166 13.22 1.25 -9.37
N GLN A 167 12.05 1.02 -10.00
CA GLN A 167 11.92 0.75 -11.43
C GLN A 167 11.32 1.92 -12.21
N TYR A 168 10.34 2.63 -11.66
CA TYR A 168 9.54 3.61 -12.40
C TYR A 168 9.68 5.01 -11.79
N ASP A 169 10.17 5.95 -12.60
CA ASP A 169 10.27 7.36 -12.22
C ASP A 169 9.02 8.12 -12.67
N ILE A 170 8.00 8.11 -11.80
CA ILE A 170 6.70 8.73 -12.06
C ILE A 170 6.76 10.27 -12.04
N THR A 171 7.88 10.87 -11.60
CA THR A 171 8.05 12.34 -11.55
C THR A 171 8.15 12.99 -12.92
N LYS A 172 8.41 12.18 -13.95
CA LYS A 172 8.55 12.62 -15.35
C LYS A 172 7.21 12.80 -16.07
N TYR A 173 6.10 12.43 -15.43
CA TYR A 173 4.78 12.48 -16.05
C TYR A 173 4.18 13.89 -15.98
N PRO A 174 3.56 14.39 -17.07
CA PRO A 174 2.98 15.73 -17.09
C PRO A 174 1.96 16.01 -15.98
N ALA A 175 1.15 15.02 -15.62
CA ALA A 175 0.16 15.12 -14.55
C ALA A 175 0.72 14.75 -13.17
N TYR A 176 2.04 14.69 -13.00
CA TYR A 176 2.68 14.24 -11.77
C TYR A 176 2.08 14.89 -10.51
N ARG A 177 1.83 14.02 -9.53
CA ARG A 177 1.05 14.26 -8.30
C ARG A 177 -0.39 14.64 -8.54
N ASN A 178 -0.70 15.73 -9.24
CA ASN A 178 -2.08 16.25 -9.35
C ASN A 178 -2.83 16.23 -8.00
N GLY A 179 -2.16 16.67 -6.92
CA GLY A 179 -2.70 16.67 -5.55
C GLY A 179 -2.66 15.32 -4.81
N LYS A 180 -2.13 14.26 -5.41
CA LYS A 180 -1.98 12.93 -4.79
C LYS A 180 -0.74 12.86 -3.90
N ARG A 181 -0.85 12.07 -2.84
CA ARG A 181 0.28 11.59 -2.03
C ARG A 181 0.90 10.36 -2.70
N ILE A 182 2.17 10.13 -2.44
CA ILE A 182 2.90 9.00 -3.03
C ILE A 182 3.33 8.04 -1.93
N ALA A 183 3.04 6.76 -2.11
CA ALA A 183 3.69 5.68 -1.36
C ALA A 183 4.87 5.16 -2.20
N TRP A 184 6.07 5.53 -1.78
CA TRP A 184 7.30 5.21 -2.48
C TRP A 184 7.72 3.78 -2.14
N GLY A 185 7.62 2.87 -3.11
CA GLY A 185 8.14 1.51 -3.04
C GLY A 185 9.64 1.51 -3.33
N VAL A 186 10.47 1.37 -2.29
CA VAL A 186 11.90 1.67 -2.36
C VAL A 186 12.77 0.45 -2.08
N GLN A 187 13.90 0.37 -2.77
CA GLN A 187 15.03 -0.48 -2.40
C GLN A 187 16.10 0.34 -1.69
N ASN A 188 16.31 1.59 -2.10
CA ASN A 188 17.35 2.48 -1.60
C ASN A 188 16.82 3.92 -1.42
N ARG A 189 17.57 4.78 -0.72
CA ARG A 189 17.17 6.19 -0.51
C ARG A 189 17.02 6.98 -1.82
N GLN A 190 17.82 6.67 -2.85
CA GLN A 190 17.82 7.40 -4.12
C GLN A 190 16.54 7.18 -4.94
N ASP A 191 15.77 6.14 -4.64
CA ASP A 191 14.50 5.84 -5.31
C ASP A 191 13.44 6.90 -4.98
N VAL A 192 13.55 7.54 -3.81
CA VAL A 192 12.68 8.64 -3.41
C VAL A 192 13.14 9.95 -4.06
N ARG A 193 12.45 10.34 -5.14
CA ARG A 193 12.80 11.51 -5.98
C ARG A 193 12.28 12.84 -5.45
N ASP A 194 11.04 12.86 -4.95
CA ASP A 194 10.35 14.06 -4.47
C ASP A 194 9.46 13.70 -3.27
N PHE A 195 10.05 13.55 -2.08
CA PHE A 195 9.27 13.22 -0.88
C PHE A 195 8.55 14.46 -0.33
N GLN A 196 7.25 14.35 -0.09
CA GLN A 196 6.43 15.43 0.47
C GLN A 196 5.73 15.01 1.77
N GLU A 197 5.25 15.99 2.54
CA GLU A 197 4.50 15.71 3.76
C GLU A 197 3.24 14.87 3.45
N GLY A 198 3.06 13.79 4.22
CA GLY A 198 1.96 12.85 4.05
C GLY A 198 2.25 11.68 3.09
N ASP A 199 3.37 11.71 2.35
CA ASP A 199 3.84 10.55 1.59
C ASP A 199 4.18 9.37 2.51
N LEU A 200 4.18 8.17 1.94
CA LEU A 200 4.47 6.91 2.63
C LEU A 200 5.75 6.27 2.06
N LEU A 201 6.37 5.40 2.86
CA LEU A 201 7.46 4.52 2.45
C LEU A 201 7.04 3.06 2.63
N THR A 202 7.34 2.24 1.63
CA THR A 202 7.03 0.81 1.59
C THR A 202 8.09 0.09 0.76
N LEU A 203 8.09 -1.25 0.73
CA LEU A 203 8.83 -1.97 -0.32
C LEU A 203 8.10 -1.85 -1.66
N PRO A 204 8.81 -2.10 -2.78
CA PRO A 204 8.24 -2.04 -4.12
C PRO A 204 7.08 -3.02 -4.38
N CYS A 205 7.09 -4.16 -3.69
CA CYS A 205 6.10 -5.22 -3.81
C CYS A 205 6.06 -6.03 -2.49
N GLY A 206 5.12 -6.98 -2.40
CA GLY A 206 5.05 -7.92 -1.29
C GLY A 206 6.23 -8.89 -1.23
N MET A 207 6.54 -9.39 -0.04
CA MET A 207 7.59 -10.36 0.23
C MET A 207 7.03 -11.79 0.11
N GLY A 208 6.72 -12.22 -1.11
CA GLY A 208 6.17 -13.55 -1.36
C GLY A 208 7.14 -14.69 -0.95
N PRO A 209 6.65 -15.81 -0.39
CA PRO A 209 7.49 -16.88 0.18
C PRO A 209 8.36 -17.64 -0.85
N LYS A 210 8.16 -17.41 -2.14
CA LYS A 210 9.01 -17.97 -3.21
C LYS A 210 10.40 -17.30 -3.25
N PHE A 211 10.50 -16.04 -2.83
CA PHE A 211 11.71 -15.23 -2.98
C PHE A 211 12.24 -14.70 -1.66
N TYR A 212 11.45 -14.78 -0.58
CA TYR A 212 11.76 -14.18 0.70
C TYR A 212 11.54 -15.16 1.85
N THR A 213 12.25 -14.90 2.94
CA THR A 213 12.15 -15.57 4.23
C THR A 213 11.75 -14.57 5.32
N PRO A 214 11.30 -15.03 6.50
CA PRO A 214 11.07 -14.15 7.66
C PRO A 214 12.27 -13.24 8.01
N ASP A 215 13.50 -13.69 7.83
CA ASP A 215 14.70 -12.89 8.13
C ASP A 215 14.86 -11.68 7.17
N ASP A 216 14.38 -11.81 5.93
CA ASP A 216 14.36 -10.70 4.97
C ASP A 216 13.41 -9.58 5.41
N CYS A 217 12.37 -9.92 6.19
CA CYS A 217 11.42 -8.94 6.72
C CYS A 217 12.11 -7.99 7.69
N GLU A 218 12.96 -8.52 8.58
CA GLU A 218 13.76 -7.73 9.53
C GLU A 218 14.73 -6.80 8.82
N THR A 219 15.44 -7.34 7.83
CA THR A 219 16.39 -6.57 7.02
C THR A 219 15.68 -5.43 6.29
N SER A 220 14.51 -5.72 5.72
CA SER A 220 13.69 -4.75 4.98
C SER A 220 13.11 -3.67 5.88
N LEU A 221 12.60 -4.02 7.06
CA LEU A 221 12.06 -3.06 8.02
C LEU A 221 13.14 -2.10 8.52
N LYS A 222 14.33 -2.63 8.86
CA LYS A 222 15.48 -1.80 9.25
C LYS A 222 15.83 -0.82 8.13
N ARG A 223 15.89 -1.28 6.89
CA ARG A 223 16.20 -0.45 5.73
C ARG A 223 15.17 0.67 5.53
N LEU A 224 13.88 0.38 5.64
CA LEU A 224 12.83 1.40 5.52
C LEU A 224 12.98 2.49 6.59
N PHE A 225 13.29 2.13 7.83
CA PHE A 225 13.52 3.11 8.89
C PHE A 225 14.82 3.91 8.71
N GLU A 226 15.89 3.32 8.17
CA GLU A 226 17.11 4.04 7.79
C GLU A 226 16.82 5.08 6.70
N ILE A 227 16.08 4.70 5.66
CA ILE A 227 15.65 5.60 4.58
C ILE A 227 14.77 6.73 5.15
N SER A 228 13.75 6.38 5.94
CA SER A 228 12.86 7.34 6.62
C SER A 228 13.64 8.37 7.44
N SER A 229 14.63 7.93 8.22
CA SER A 229 15.47 8.81 9.03
C SER A 229 16.29 9.77 8.18
N SER A 230 16.83 9.30 7.05
CA SER A 230 17.62 10.14 6.13
C SER A 230 16.77 11.21 5.41
N LEU A 231 15.49 10.93 5.16
CA LEU A 231 14.54 11.87 4.59
C LEU A 231 14.22 13.00 5.57
N CYS A 232 14.06 12.67 6.85
CA CYS A 232 13.86 13.66 7.91
C CYS A 232 15.05 14.61 8.05
N CYS A 233 16.29 14.10 7.95
CA CYS A 233 17.49 14.93 8.07
C CYS A 233 17.67 15.92 6.91
N ALA A 234 17.25 15.56 5.69
CA ALA A 234 17.37 16.40 4.51
C ALA A 234 16.49 17.66 4.55
N GLY A 235 15.39 17.63 5.32
CA GLY A 235 14.52 18.80 5.56
C GLY A 235 15.14 19.88 6.46
N THR A 236 16.33 19.63 7.03
CA THR A 236 17.05 20.54 7.95
C THR A 236 18.23 21.28 7.30
N GLN A 237 18.32 21.34 5.96
CA GLN A 237 19.39 22.11 5.32
C GLN A 237 19.25 23.61 5.62
N CYS A 238 20.11 24.03 6.55
CA CYS A 238 20.65 25.36 6.83
C CYS A 238 20.30 26.44 5.80
N VAL A 239 19.46 27.39 6.21
CA VAL A 239 19.53 28.76 5.68
C VAL A 239 20.81 29.37 6.28
N PRO A 240 21.86 29.69 5.49
CA PRO A 240 22.99 30.42 6.03
C PRO A 240 22.49 31.79 6.53
N PRO A 241 22.94 32.28 7.70
CA PRO A 241 22.57 33.61 8.15
C PRO A 241 23.04 34.60 7.09
N HIS A 242 22.08 35.31 6.47
CA HIS A 242 22.38 36.44 5.62
C HIS A 242 23.22 37.43 6.43
N ILE A 243 24.48 37.56 6.05
CA ILE A 243 25.34 38.66 6.47
C ILE A 243 24.73 39.91 5.85
N GLN A 244 24.08 40.71 6.69
CA GLN A 244 23.70 42.09 6.35
C GLN A 244 25.00 42.89 6.27
N ASN A 245 25.28 43.44 5.08
CA ASN A 245 26.12 44.62 4.92
C ASN A 245 25.21 45.86 4.90
#